data_AF-A0A6I3L724-F1
#
_entry.id   AF-A0A6I3L724-F1
#
_cell.length_a   1.000
_cell.length_b   1.000
_cell.length_c   1.000
_cell.angle_alpha   90.00
_cell.angle_beta   90.00
_cell.angle_gamma   90.00
#
_symmetry.space_group_name_H-M   'P 1'
#
loop_
_entity.id
_entity.type
_entity.pdbx_description
1 polymer ?
#
loop_
_entity_poly.entity_id
_entity_poly.type
_entity_poly.pdbx_seq_one_letter_code
_entity_poly.pdbx_strand_id
1 'polypeptide(L)'
;MRMRRASAVAAIGAALLLAGCAGLPTTGYVQPGEEVGSTSSDVRWQFTPEGPADGASPEDIVLGFLDASESPAGDWAIAREFLTADAAAEWEPEARVTVDSVNEREVSDFVASDTSDEAGVVTARVTPTAVVSDEGQYAASAGIVRRLEYELALVDGQWRIAEAPDGVVVQSGSFESIFTAQAVFFSAPGGRLVPDVRWLADTGDQTQRLTELLVEGDPSSWLAPAVTTAFSNVTVAGSVTVEDGVATVALSEEALDAADAVRARMRSQLENTLAGVGATEVRITVAGREVSAPLDNVVDVRPDARAIALTEDDFGYLSGGEITPIEGLTEAMIARFTPDSGEGDPATAITVSADLSQAIVQTASEQLWRVRADGTFEALSYEGGWVEPSLDPFGYAWAAQASGTAPVRVWGDGEGRALAEVSDFSEIVAVEVSRDGARVAIAGIQDDRSVLLVAGVERDEDGAPVGLTEPIEIGAYTEPIDGVAWVTDAVVAATIPSDGRTIIREQIVGGTSTSITAPYVVTAMTYGNPQSRERILTSDGSLYVRATTGWGQAGQGVVVLATQMGAPPAL
;
A
#
# COMPACT_ATOMS: atom_id res chain seq x y z
N MET A 1 -73.37 -3.37 41.62
CA MET A 1 -72.50 -4.30 40.85
C MET A 1 -71.95 -3.73 39.54
N ARG A 2 -72.53 -2.66 38.94
CA ARG A 2 -72.05 -2.08 37.66
C ARG A 2 -70.82 -1.17 37.77
N MET A 3 -70.64 -0.42 38.86
CA MET A 3 -69.46 0.45 39.05
C MET A 3 -68.14 -0.30 39.32
N ARG A 4 -68.18 -1.49 39.92
CA ARG A 4 -66.97 -2.32 40.15
C ARG A 4 -66.40 -2.91 38.85
N ARG A 5 -67.22 -3.06 37.80
CA ARG A 5 -66.77 -3.56 36.50
C ARG A 5 -66.08 -2.47 35.66
N ALA A 6 -66.51 -1.22 35.80
CA ALA A 6 -65.88 -0.09 35.11
C ALA A 6 -64.46 0.20 35.63
N SER A 7 -64.24 0.12 36.95
CA SER A 7 -62.89 0.31 37.53
C SER A 7 -61.91 -0.82 37.17
N ALA A 8 -62.40 -2.05 37.01
CA ALA A 8 -61.57 -3.17 36.56
C ALA A 8 -61.12 -3.02 35.10
N VAL A 9 -62.01 -2.53 34.23
CA VAL A 9 -61.69 -2.29 32.81
C VAL A 9 -60.71 -1.12 32.65
N ALA A 10 -60.86 -0.06 33.45
CA ALA A 10 -59.92 1.07 33.44
C ALA A 10 -58.52 0.69 33.94
N ALA A 11 -58.43 -0.16 34.98
CA ALA A 11 -57.16 -0.64 35.50
C ALA A 11 -56.44 -1.59 34.52
N ILE A 12 -57.18 -2.44 33.81
CA ILE A 12 -56.63 -3.31 32.76
C ILE A 12 -56.17 -2.48 31.55
N GLY A 13 -56.91 -1.43 31.19
CA GLY A 13 -56.51 -0.51 30.11
C GLY A 13 -55.24 0.29 30.43
N ALA A 14 -55.07 0.72 31.70
CA ALA A 14 -53.86 1.42 32.13
C ALA A 14 -52.62 0.49 32.19
N ALA A 15 -52.79 -0.78 32.57
CA ALA A 15 -51.69 -1.75 32.58
C ALA A 15 -51.20 -2.12 31.17
N LEU A 16 -52.08 -2.12 30.17
CA LEU A 16 -51.72 -2.38 28.77
C LEU A 16 -50.93 -1.21 28.11
N LEU A 17 -51.09 0.02 28.62
CA LEU A 17 -50.34 1.18 28.11
C LEU A 17 -48.90 1.26 28.65
N LEU A 18 -48.56 0.53 29.71
CA LEU A 18 -47.22 0.48 30.30
C LEU A 18 -46.30 -0.61 29.71
N ALA A 19 -46.82 -1.49 28.85
CA ALA A 19 -46.03 -2.52 28.17
C ALA A 19 -45.45 -2.07 26.81
N GLY A 20 -45.57 -0.77 26.48
CA GLY A 20 -45.15 -0.18 25.20
C GLY A 20 -43.72 0.35 25.16
N CYS A 21 -42.81 -0.08 26.04
CA CYS A 21 -41.39 0.18 25.84
C CYS A 21 -40.89 -0.70 24.70
N ALA A 22 -40.80 -0.14 23.49
CA ALA A 22 -40.09 -0.77 22.39
C ALA A 22 -38.64 -1.04 22.83
N GLY A 23 -38.31 -2.30 23.08
CA GLY A 23 -36.93 -2.73 23.24
C GLY A 23 -36.22 -2.56 21.90
N LEU A 24 -35.15 -1.77 21.88
CA LEU A 24 -34.21 -1.81 20.77
C LEU A 24 -33.72 -3.26 20.62
N PRO A 25 -33.79 -3.86 19.42
CA PRO A 25 -33.26 -5.20 19.21
C PRO A 25 -31.75 -5.17 19.49
N THR A 26 -31.31 -5.89 20.54
CA THR A 26 -29.89 -6.06 20.88
C THR A 26 -29.22 -7.18 20.09
N THR A 27 -29.95 -7.77 19.13
CA THR A 27 -29.46 -8.79 18.22
C THR A 27 -29.81 -8.37 16.80
N GLY A 28 -28.83 -7.78 16.12
CA GLY A 28 -28.79 -7.63 14.67
C GLY A 28 -27.43 -8.11 14.22
N TYR A 29 -27.36 -8.79 13.08
CA TYR A 29 -26.08 -9.04 12.43
C TYR A 29 -25.42 -7.68 12.19
N VAL A 30 -24.21 -7.51 12.69
CA VAL A 30 -23.35 -6.41 12.25
C VAL A 30 -23.17 -6.65 10.75
N GLN A 31 -23.85 -5.84 9.94
CA GLN A 31 -23.46 -5.71 8.55
C GLN A 31 -22.12 -4.99 8.60
N PRO A 32 -21.06 -5.53 7.99
CA PRO A 32 -19.86 -4.75 7.74
C PRO A 32 -20.30 -3.42 7.11
N GLY A 33 -19.89 -2.31 7.71
CA GLY A 33 -19.91 -1.04 6.99
C GLY A 33 -19.05 -1.18 5.75
N GLU A 34 -19.36 -0.42 4.70
CA GLU A 34 -18.57 -0.39 3.48
C GLU A 34 -17.08 -0.17 3.81
N GLU A 35 -16.22 -0.79 3.01
CA GLU A 35 -14.77 -0.67 3.14
C GLU A 35 -14.35 0.80 3.20
N VAL A 36 -13.42 1.11 4.10
CA VAL A 36 -12.75 2.41 4.08
C VAL A 36 -11.90 2.44 2.82
N GLY A 37 -12.44 3.03 1.75
CA GLY A 37 -11.87 3.00 0.41
C GLY A 37 -12.90 2.87 -0.72
N SER A 38 -14.15 2.45 -0.43
CA SER A 38 -15.23 2.56 -1.41
C SER A 38 -15.72 4.00 -1.44
N THR A 39 -15.04 4.87 -2.18
CA THR A 39 -15.65 6.15 -2.52
C THR A 39 -16.94 5.88 -3.27
N SER A 40 -18.03 6.41 -2.73
CA SER A 40 -19.24 6.75 -3.47
C SER A 40 -18.86 7.18 -4.87
N SER A 41 -19.48 6.61 -5.92
CA SER A 41 -19.30 7.00 -7.33
C SER A 41 -18.88 8.46 -7.47
N ASP A 42 -17.57 8.70 -7.48
CA ASP A 42 -17.02 10.03 -7.34
C ASP A 42 -17.38 10.72 -8.64
N VAL A 43 -18.20 11.77 -8.55
CA VAL A 43 -18.19 12.81 -9.58
C VAL A 43 -16.80 13.44 -9.47
N ARG A 44 -15.81 12.79 -10.09
CA ARG A 44 -14.44 13.29 -10.15
C ARG A 44 -14.52 14.58 -10.93
N TRP A 45 -13.99 15.64 -10.34
CA TRP A 45 -13.90 16.92 -11.00
C TRP A 45 -12.97 16.75 -12.20
N GLN A 46 -13.53 16.67 -13.40
CA GLN A 46 -12.75 16.63 -14.63
C GLN A 46 -12.34 18.05 -14.98
N PHE A 47 -11.04 18.33 -14.84
CA PHE A 47 -10.46 19.56 -15.36
C PHE A 47 -10.67 19.60 -16.88
N THR A 48 -11.37 20.62 -17.36
CA THR A 48 -11.57 20.87 -18.79
C THR A 48 -10.74 22.10 -19.16
N PRO A 49 -9.50 21.91 -19.65
CA PRO A 49 -8.65 23.00 -20.10
C PRO A 49 -9.25 23.72 -21.32
N GLU A 50 -8.78 24.94 -21.60
CA GLU A 50 -9.13 25.64 -22.85
C GLU A 50 -8.22 25.16 -23.99
N GLY A 51 -8.75 25.10 -25.22
CA GLY A 51 -7.97 24.83 -26.42
C GLY A 51 -7.08 26.02 -26.83
N PRO A 52 -6.28 25.89 -27.91
CA PRO A 52 -5.37 26.94 -28.35
C PRO A 52 -6.12 28.22 -28.73
N ALA A 53 -5.75 29.33 -28.09
CA ALA A 53 -6.36 30.64 -28.38
C ALA A 53 -5.94 31.17 -29.76
N ASP A 54 -6.89 31.84 -30.43
CA ASP A 54 -6.64 32.47 -31.73
C ASP A 54 -5.51 33.52 -31.62
N GLY A 55 -4.45 33.33 -32.41
CA GLY A 55 -3.31 34.24 -32.46
C GLY A 55 -2.38 34.18 -31.24
N ALA A 56 -2.45 33.11 -30.45
CA ALA A 56 -1.51 32.84 -29.35
C ALA A 56 -0.04 32.85 -29.85
N SER A 57 0.88 33.31 -29.00
CA SER A 57 2.31 33.25 -29.31
C SER A 57 2.82 31.79 -29.25
N PRO A 58 4.00 31.48 -29.82
CA PRO A 58 4.59 30.15 -29.69
C PRO A 58 4.75 29.68 -28.24
N GLU A 59 5.11 30.60 -27.34
CA GLU A 59 5.27 30.33 -25.91
C GLU A 59 3.92 30.03 -25.24
N ASP A 60 2.89 30.80 -25.56
CA ASP A 60 1.53 30.58 -25.07
C ASP A 60 0.95 29.24 -25.58
N ILE A 61 1.31 28.81 -26.79
CA ILE A 61 0.93 27.49 -27.32
C ILE A 61 1.58 26.36 -26.52
N VAL A 62 2.86 26.47 -26.17
CA VAL A 62 3.54 25.46 -25.34
C VAL A 62 2.99 25.44 -23.91
N LEU A 63 2.73 26.61 -23.32
CA LEU A 63 2.10 26.69 -22.00
C LEU A 63 0.70 26.07 -21.99
N GLY A 64 -0.13 26.42 -22.96
CA GLY A 64 -1.47 25.84 -23.10
C GLY A 64 -1.45 24.33 -23.35
N PHE A 65 -0.49 23.83 -24.12
CA PHE A 65 -0.29 22.38 -24.30
C PHE A 65 0.08 21.68 -22.98
N LEU A 66 1.00 22.25 -22.21
CA LEU A 66 1.38 21.70 -20.90
C LEU A 66 0.20 21.69 -19.92
N ASP A 67 -0.62 22.75 -19.91
CA ASP A 67 -1.83 22.81 -19.07
C ASP A 67 -2.91 21.85 -19.55
N ALA A 68 -3.08 21.72 -20.87
CA ALA A 68 -4.05 20.81 -21.47
C ALA A 68 -3.68 19.32 -21.30
N SER A 69 -2.38 19.03 -21.16
CA SER A 69 -1.84 17.69 -20.92
C SER A 69 -2.26 17.09 -19.57
N GLU A 70 -2.77 17.90 -18.64
CA GLU A 70 -3.32 17.45 -17.36
C GLU A 70 -4.73 16.84 -17.50
N SER A 71 -5.36 16.88 -18.69
CA SER A 71 -6.69 16.32 -18.93
C SER A 71 -6.63 15.06 -19.81
N PRO A 72 -6.78 13.84 -19.23
CA PRO A 72 -6.77 12.59 -20.00
C PRO A 72 -8.06 12.35 -20.81
N ALA A 73 -9.05 13.24 -20.69
CA ALA A 73 -10.35 13.08 -21.30
C ALA A 73 -10.27 12.93 -22.83
N GLY A 74 -10.92 11.89 -23.35
CA GLY A 74 -10.96 11.62 -24.79
C GLY A 74 -9.59 11.34 -25.40
N ASP A 75 -8.70 10.67 -24.67
CA ASP A 75 -7.29 10.43 -25.07
C ASP A 75 -6.55 11.76 -25.28
N TRP A 76 -6.56 12.60 -24.26
CA TRP A 76 -5.93 13.93 -24.25
C TRP A 76 -6.38 14.82 -25.43
N ALA A 77 -7.67 14.75 -25.79
CA ALA A 77 -8.21 15.38 -27.00
C ALA A 77 -7.87 16.88 -27.09
N ILE A 78 -7.94 17.62 -25.98
CA ILE A 78 -7.67 19.07 -25.96
C ILE A 78 -6.18 19.36 -26.12
N ALA A 79 -5.28 18.58 -25.50
CA ALA A 79 -3.84 18.74 -25.68
C ALA A 79 -3.45 18.52 -27.15
N ARG A 80 -4.07 17.53 -27.80
CA ARG A 80 -3.88 17.25 -29.23
C ARG A 80 -4.30 18.43 -30.13
N GLU A 81 -5.17 19.33 -29.70
CA GLU A 81 -5.55 20.54 -30.48
C GLU A 81 -4.40 21.55 -30.62
N PHE A 82 -3.43 21.55 -29.69
CA PHE A 82 -2.23 22.40 -29.76
C PHE A 82 -1.17 21.88 -30.73
N LEU A 83 -1.27 20.60 -31.09
CA LEU A 83 -0.35 19.93 -32.01
C LEU A 83 -0.76 20.15 -33.47
N THR A 84 0.18 19.98 -34.39
CA THR A 84 -0.13 19.78 -35.81
C THR A 84 -0.85 18.44 -36.01
N ALA A 85 -1.54 18.25 -37.13
CA ALA A 85 -2.28 17.00 -37.38
C ALA A 85 -1.38 15.75 -37.38
N ASP A 86 -0.17 15.85 -37.91
CA ASP A 86 0.79 14.74 -37.95
C ASP A 86 1.33 14.46 -36.53
N ALA A 87 1.77 15.49 -35.81
CA ALA A 87 2.22 15.37 -34.41
C ALA A 87 1.11 14.82 -33.49
N ALA A 88 -0.14 15.25 -33.68
CA ALA A 88 -1.28 14.77 -32.92
C ALA A 88 -1.58 13.29 -33.14
N ALA A 89 -1.21 12.72 -34.29
CA ALA A 89 -1.42 11.30 -34.59
C ALA A 89 -0.30 10.41 -34.03
N GLU A 90 0.89 10.97 -33.84
CA GLU A 90 2.09 10.24 -33.40
C GLU A 90 2.37 10.38 -31.90
N TRP A 91 1.93 11.48 -31.27
CA TRP A 91 2.21 11.76 -29.86
C TRP A 91 1.58 10.72 -28.92
N GLU A 92 2.42 10.15 -28.05
CA GLU A 92 2.04 9.13 -27.06
C GLU A 92 1.96 9.74 -25.64
N PRO A 93 0.79 10.20 -25.16
CA PRO A 93 0.65 10.83 -23.84
C PRO A 93 0.95 9.89 -22.67
N GLU A 94 0.72 8.59 -22.85
CA GLU A 94 0.91 7.58 -21.80
C GLU A 94 2.35 7.04 -21.74
N ALA A 95 3.23 7.39 -22.68
CA ALA A 95 4.61 6.89 -22.70
C ALA A 95 5.41 7.21 -21.42
N ARG A 96 5.04 8.31 -20.75
CA ARG A 96 5.60 8.74 -19.46
C ARG A 96 4.74 9.83 -18.83
N VAL A 97 4.65 9.84 -17.50
CA VAL A 97 4.19 11.02 -16.74
C VAL A 97 5.37 11.65 -16.03
N THR A 98 5.54 12.96 -16.16
CA THR A 98 6.48 13.75 -15.37
C THR A 98 5.69 14.55 -14.34
N VAL A 99 5.84 14.24 -13.06
CA VAL A 99 5.19 14.98 -11.98
C VAL A 99 6.09 16.12 -11.54
N ASP A 100 5.76 17.36 -11.88
CA ASP A 100 6.65 18.51 -11.67
C ASP A 100 6.25 19.43 -10.51
N SER A 101 7.24 20.18 -10.03
CA SER A 101 7.04 21.30 -9.11
C SER A 101 6.63 22.54 -9.90
N VAL A 102 5.36 22.94 -9.78
CA VAL A 102 4.78 24.06 -10.54
C VAL A 102 5.55 25.39 -10.35
N ASN A 103 6.14 25.60 -9.17
CA ASN A 103 6.82 26.86 -8.83
C ASN A 103 8.16 27.07 -9.58
N GLU A 104 8.66 26.03 -10.25
CA GLU A 104 9.97 26.02 -10.90
C GLU A 104 9.89 25.84 -12.42
N ARG A 105 8.67 25.80 -12.98
CA ARG A 105 8.46 25.66 -14.42
C ARG A 105 8.80 26.96 -15.13
N GLU A 106 9.69 26.89 -16.12
CA GLU A 106 10.07 28.02 -16.97
C GLU A 106 9.94 27.65 -18.45
N VAL A 107 9.33 28.52 -19.25
CA VAL A 107 9.27 28.39 -20.71
C VAL A 107 10.15 29.46 -21.33
N SER A 108 11.01 29.08 -22.27
CA SER A 108 11.91 30.00 -22.95
C SER A 108 11.18 30.88 -23.97
N ASP A 109 11.80 31.98 -24.35
CA ASP A 109 11.42 32.72 -25.56
C ASP A 109 11.51 31.81 -26.80
N PHE A 110 10.67 32.07 -27.81
CA PHE A 110 10.73 31.42 -29.11
C PHE A 110 12.02 31.74 -29.85
N VAL A 111 12.66 30.69 -30.36
CA VAL A 111 13.84 30.79 -31.21
C VAL A 111 13.45 30.34 -32.62
N ALA A 112 13.33 31.31 -33.53
CA ALA A 112 13.05 31.04 -34.94
C ALA A 112 14.13 30.15 -35.57
N SER A 113 13.72 29.29 -36.49
CA SER A 113 14.64 28.46 -37.26
C SER A 113 15.53 29.32 -38.17
N ASP A 114 16.74 28.83 -38.47
CA ASP A 114 17.67 29.52 -39.39
C ASP A 114 17.08 29.70 -40.82
N THR A 115 16.03 28.97 -41.15
CA THR A 115 15.47 28.86 -42.51
C THR A 115 14.09 29.49 -42.68
N SER A 116 13.38 29.80 -41.60
CA SER A 116 12.01 30.34 -41.63
C SER A 116 11.62 31.01 -40.32
N ASP A 117 10.90 32.13 -40.41
CA ASP A 117 10.24 32.78 -39.26
C ASP A 117 8.90 32.09 -38.90
N GLU A 118 8.46 31.13 -39.73
CA GLU A 118 7.23 30.34 -39.55
C GLU A 118 7.49 28.97 -38.90
N ALA A 119 8.71 28.74 -38.42
CA ALA A 119 9.10 27.55 -37.67
C ALA A 119 10.17 27.89 -36.64
N GLY A 120 10.24 27.15 -35.53
CA GLY A 120 11.25 27.37 -34.51
C GLY A 120 11.02 26.51 -33.27
N VAL A 121 11.71 26.84 -32.19
CA VAL A 121 11.77 26.02 -30.98
C VAL A 121 11.41 26.84 -29.75
N VAL A 122 10.67 26.21 -28.83
CA VAL A 122 10.48 26.66 -27.45
C VAL A 122 10.92 25.53 -26.52
N THR A 123 11.63 25.88 -25.44
CA THR A 123 12.07 24.90 -24.44
C THR A 123 11.37 25.15 -23.11
N ALA A 124 10.75 24.12 -22.54
CA ALA A 124 10.29 24.12 -21.16
C ALA A 124 11.34 23.49 -20.23
N ARG A 125 11.55 24.11 -19.06
CA ARG A 125 12.32 23.55 -17.96
C ARG A 125 11.35 23.09 -16.89
N VAL A 126 11.44 21.81 -16.55
CA VAL A 126 10.62 21.19 -15.52
C VAL A 126 11.52 20.58 -14.46
N THR A 127 11.11 20.67 -13.19
CA THR A 127 11.77 20.00 -12.08
C THR A 127 10.91 18.82 -11.64
N PRO A 128 11.24 17.58 -12.03
CA PRO A 128 10.43 16.42 -11.68
C PRO A 128 10.60 16.07 -10.20
N THR A 129 9.47 16.00 -9.50
CA THR A 129 9.35 15.42 -8.16
C THR A 129 9.14 13.91 -8.22
N ALA A 130 8.53 13.43 -9.31
CA ALA A 130 8.42 12.00 -9.62
C ALA A 130 8.27 11.77 -11.13
N VAL A 131 8.41 10.51 -11.53
CA VAL A 131 8.10 10.04 -12.87
C VAL A 131 7.22 8.79 -12.78
N VAL A 132 6.31 8.63 -13.72
CA VAL A 132 5.53 7.40 -13.90
C VAL A 132 5.90 6.82 -15.28
N SER A 133 6.21 5.52 -15.32
CA SER A 133 6.43 4.82 -16.59
C SER A 133 5.13 4.63 -17.38
N ASP A 134 5.26 4.19 -18.61
CA ASP A 134 4.17 3.69 -19.46
C ASP A 134 3.35 2.59 -18.78
N GLU A 135 3.99 1.71 -18.03
CA GLU A 135 3.32 0.68 -17.23
C GLU A 135 2.75 1.17 -15.88
N GLY A 136 2.74 2.48 -15.64
CA GLY A 136 2.20 3.07 -14.41
C GLY A 136 3.13 2.98 -13.20
N GLN A 137 4.40 2.58 -13.35
CA GLN A 137 5.34 2.47 -12.22
C GLN A 137 5.79 3.85 -11.77
N TYR A 138 5.50 4.23 -10.52
CA TYR A 138 5.92 5.52 -9.96
C TYR A 138 7.30 5.43 -9.30
N ALA A 139 8.16 6.38 -9.61
CA ALA A 139 9.45 6.56 -8.97
C ALA A 139 9.65 8.03 -8.55
N ALA A 140 10.03 8.25 -7.30
CA ALA A 140 10.45 9.57 -6.84
C ALA A 140 11.69 10.05 -7.62
N SER A 141 11.79 11.35 -7.84
CA SER A 141 12.89 11.98 -8.57
C SER A 141 13.62 12.97 -7.67
N ALA A 142 14.96 12.99 -7.77
CA ALA A 142 15.82 13.90 -7.03
C ALA A 142 15.74 15.38 -7.47
N GLY A 143 14.72 15.77 -8.24
CA GLY A 143 14.53 17.16 -8.66
C GLY A 143 15.57 17.66 -9.68
N ILE A 144 16.15 16.78 -10.50
CA ILE A 144 17.09 17.23 -11.53
C ILE A 144 16.29 17.89 -12.67
N VAL A 145 16.54 19.19 -12.91
CA VAL A 145 15.89 19.97 -13.96
C VAL A 145 16.04 19.29 -15.33
N ARG A 146 14.91 19.03 -15.99
CA ARG A 146 14.83 18.49 -17.34
C ARG A 146 14.44 19.60 -18.33
N ARG A 147 15.00 19.53 -19.53
CA ARG A 147 14.62 20.38 -20.66
C ARG A 147 13.75 19.57 -21.60
N LEU A 148 12.57 20.10 -21.91
CA LEU A 148 11.62 19.56 -22.87
C LEU A 148 11.61 20.53 -24.05
N GLU A 149 11.98 20.04 -25.22
CA GLU A 149 12.06 20.84 -26.44
C GLU A 149 10.79 20.62 -27.28
N TYR A 150 10.19 21.70 -27.74
CA TYR A 150 9.00 21.68 -28.59
C TYR A 150 9.32 22.40 -29.89
N GLU A 151 9.18 21.69 -31.01
CA GLU A 151 9.28 22.32 -32.33
C GLU A 151 7.90 22.86 -32.71
N LEU A 152 7.85 24.11 -33.19
CA LEU A 152 6.61 24.77 -33.60
C LEU A 152 6.65 25.11 -35.09
N ALA A 153 5.47 25.09 -35.70
CA ALA A 153 5.22 25.51 -37.05
C ALA A 153 3.96 26.40 -37.13
N LEU A 154 3.96 27.36 -38.06
CA LEU A 154 2.80 28.17 -38.35
C LEU A 154 1.91 27.43 -39.36
N VAL A 155 0.70 27.07 -38.96
CA VAL A 155 -0.30 26.37 -39.77
C VAL A 155 -1.53 27.25 -39.92
N ASP A 156 -1.89 27.60 -41.17
CA ASP A 156 -3.02 28.49 -41.48
C ASP A 156 -3.02 29.81 -40.70
N GLY A 157 -1.82 30.34 -40.42
CA GLY A 157 -1.63 31.58 -39.66
C GLY A 157 -1.79 31.44 -38.15
N GLN A 158 -1.76 30.21 -37.62
CA GLN A 158 -1.81 29.89 -36.20
C GLN A 158 -0.62 29.01 -35.81
N TRP A 159 0.02 29.28 -34.66
CA TRP A 159 1.11 28.44 -34.17
C TRP A 159 0.59 27.10 -33.66
N ARG A 160 1.30 26.02 -34.01
CA ARG A 160 1.05 24.64 -33.55
C ARG A 160 2.36 23.94 -33.27
N ILE A 161 2.34 22.96 -32.37
CA ILE A 161 3.50 22.15 -32.04
C ILE A 161 3.64 21.04 -33.09
N ALA A 162 4.75 21.06 -33.83
CA ALA A 162 5.10 20.11 -34.87
C ALA A 162 5.85 18.88 -34.31
N GLU A 163 6.54 19.02 -33.19
CA GLU A 163 7.19 17.92 -32.47
C GLU A 163 7.13 18.19 -30.96
N ALA A 164 6.70 17.20 -30.19
CA ALA A 164 6.63 17.24 -28.73
C ALA A 164 7.28 15.97 -28.16
N PRO A 165 7.92 16.03 -26.97
CA PRO A 165 8.34 14.82 -26.28
C PRO A 165 7.13 13.97 -25.92
N ASP A 166 7.23 12.66 -26.09
CA ASP A 166 6.20 11.74 -25.63
C ASP A 166 6.04 11.79 -24.11
N GLY A 167 4.79 11.60 -23.68
CA GLY A 167 4.37 11.74 -22.30
C GLY A 167 3.74 13.09 -21.97
N VAL A 168 3.31 13.19 -20.72
CA VAL A 168 2.64 14.38 -20.16
C VAL A 168 3.41 14.93 -18.96
N VAL A 169 3.30 16.25 -18.75
CA VAL A 169 3.80 16.91 -17.54
C VAL A 169 2.60 17.29 -16.70
N VAL A 170 2.60 16.87 -15.44
CA VAL A 170 1.48 17.04 -14.51
C VAL A 170 1.99 17.69 -13.24
N GLN A 171 1.28 18.70 -12.78
CA GLN A 171 1.63 19.34 -11.51
C GLN A 171 1.44 18.37 -10.34
N SER A 172 2.43 18.32 -9.45
CA SER A 172 2.37 17.53 -8.22
C SER A 172 1.09 17.73 -7.39
N GLY A 173 0.53 18.95 -7.37
CA GLY A 173 -0.73 19.25 -6.66
C GLY A 173 -2.00 18.69 -7.31
N SER A 174 -1.96 18.35 -8.59
CA SER A 174 -3.08 17.80 -9.37
C SER A 174 -2.93 16.31 -9.65
N PHE A 175 -1.74 15.73 -9.42
CA PHE A 175 -1.44 14.36 -9.84
C PHE A 175 -2.46 13.32 -9.34
N GLU A 176 -2.78 13.34 -8.04
CA GLU A 176 -3.72 12.37 -7.44
C GLU A 176 -5.20 12.61 -7.82
N SER A 177 -5.54 13.76 -8.42
CA SER A 177 -6.89 13.99 -8.96
C SER A 177 -7.04 13.50 -10.41
N ILE A 178 -5.92 13.32 -11.12
CA ILE A 178 -5.88 12.91 -12.53
C ILE A 178 -5.52 11.43 -12.66
N PHE A 179 -4.60 10.95 -11.83
CA PHE A 179 -4.11 9.58 -11.80
C PHE A 179 -4.59 8.86 -10.54
N THR A 180 -5.02 7.62 -10.71
CA THR A 180 -5.44 6.76 -9.60
C THR A 180 -4.40 5.66 -9.39
N ALA A 181 -4.00 5.44 -8.14
CA ALA A 181 -3.22 4.28 -7.75
C ALA A 181 -4.11 3.02 -7.77
N GLN A 182 -3.71 2.01 -8.53
CA GLN A 182 -4.37 0.71 -8.67
C GLN A 182 -3.34 -0.39 -8.43
N ALA A 183 -3.71 -1.49 -7.77
CA ALA A 183 -2.80 -2.59 -7.51
C ALA A 183 -2.96 -3.71 -8.53
N VAL A 184 -1.85 -4.14 -9.15
CA VAL A 184 -1.76 -5.38 -9.91
C VAL A 184 -1.23 -6.47 -8.97
N PHE A 185 -1.98 -7.56 -8.82
CA PHE A 185 -1.66 -8.60 -7.82
C PHE A 185 -0.86 -9.77 -8.41
N PHE A 186 0.36 -9.94 -7.91
CA PHE A 186 1.24 -11.06 -8.25
C PHE A 186 1.24 -12.15 -7.16
N SER A 187 1.74 -13.33 -7.51
CA SER A 187 1.75 -14.49 -6.61
C SER A 187 3.05 -14.55 -5.81
N ALA A 188 2.94 -14.77 -4.50
CA ALA A 188 4.03 -15.13 -3.61
C ALA A 188 3.85 -16.54 -3.05
N PRO A 189 4.93 -17.17 -2.52
CA PRO A 189 4.85 -18.51 -1.94
C PRO A 189 3.79 -18.61 -0.81
N GLY A 190 3.25 -19.81 -0.61
CA GLY A 190 2.24 -20.06 0.43
C GLY A 190 0.83 -19.57 0.07
N GLY A 191 0.55 -19.32 -1.22
CA GLY A 191 -0.79 -18.94 -1.69
C GLY A 191 -1.16 -17.47 -1.45
N ARG A 192 -0.17 -16.61 -1.21
CA ARG A 192 -0.37 -15.18 -0.93
C ARG A 192 -0.33 -14.37 -2.23
N LEU A 193 -0.99 -13.22 -2.20
CA LEU A 193 -0.95 -12.24 -3.28
C LEU A 193 -0.23 -10.98 -2.81
N VAL A 194 0.51 -10.36 -3.73
CA VAL A 194 1.35 -9.19 -3.46
C VAL A 194 0.92 -8.07 -4.40
N PRO A 195 0.53 -6.91 -3.89
CA PRO A 195 0.18 -5.78 -4.73
C PRO A 195 1.44 -5.10 -5.28
N ASP A 196 1.36 -4.74 -6.55
CA ASP A 196 2.29 -3.88 -7.25
C ASP A 196 1.52 -2.64 -7.75
N VAL A 197 1.78 -1.48 -7.16
CA VAL A 197 0.97 -0.27 -7.36
C VAL A 197 1.32 0.42 -8.67
N ARG A 198 0.31 0.65 -9.50
CA ARG A 198 0.37 1.32 -10.80
C ARG A 198 -0.50 2.57 -10.80
N TRP A 199 0.02 3.68 -11.31
CA TRP A 199 -0.69 4.94 -11.44
C TRP A 199 -1.25 5.07 -12.84
N LEU A 200 -2.58 5.07 -12.95
CA LEU A 200 -3.29 5.09 -14.23
C LEU A 200 -4.13 6.35 -14.35
N ALA A 201 -4.10 6.98 -15.53
CA ALA A 201 -5.03 8.06 -15.86
C ALA A 201 -6.46 7.52 -15.96
N ASP A 202 -7.45 8.38 -15.70
CA ASP A 202 -8.86 8.05 -15.89
C ASP A 202 -9.29 8.30 -17.35
N THR A 203 -8.93 7.38 -18.24
CA THR A 203 -9.26 7.44 -19.68
C THR A 203 -10.57 6.72 -20.04
N GLY A 204 -11.22 6.06 -19.08
CA GLY A 204 -12.42 5.24 -19.29
C GLY A 204 -12.15 3.75 -19.58
N ASP A 205 -10.91 3.37 -19.86
CA ASP A 205 -10.51 1.98 -20.22
C ASP A 205 -9.66 1.29 -19.13
N GLN A 206 -9.74 1.75 -17.88
CA GLN A 206 -8.90 1.25 -16.77
C GLN A 206 -8.99 -0.27 -16.56
N THR A 207 -10.16 -0.88 -16.73
CA THR A 207 -10.36 -2.33 -16.59
C THR A 207 -9.56 -3.11 -17.64
N GLN A 208 -9.54 -2.63 -18.89
CA GLN A 208 -8.75 -3.21 -19.97
C GLN A 208 -7.27 -3.08 -19.64
N ARG A 209 -6.82 -1.86 -19.29
CA ARG A 209 -5.42 -1.58 -18.97
C ARG A 209 -4.88 -2.40 -17.81
N LEU A 210 -5.64 -2.54 -16.72
CA LEU A 210 -5.25 -3.37 -15.57
C LEU A 210 -5.12 -4.85 -15.93
N THR A 211 -5.99 -5.34 -16.80
CA THR A 211 -5.92 -6.72 -17.29
C THR A 211 -4.65 -6.92 -18.13
N GLU A 212 -4.35 -6.01 -19.05
CA GLU A 212 -3.13 -6.06 -19.87
C GLU A 212 -1.86 -5.99 -19.01
N LEU A 213 -1.82 -5.09 -18.01
CA LEU A 213 -0.69 -4.98 -17.08
C LEU A 213 -0.44 -6.28 -16.29
N LEU A 214 -1.48 -7.04 -15.95
CA LEU A 214 -1.34 -8.31 -15.24
C LEU A 214 -0.98 -9.48 -16.17
N VAL A 215 -1.62 -9.53 -17.34
CA VAL A 215 -1.56 -10.68 -18.25
C VAL A 215 -0.31 -10.61 -19.14
N GLU A 216 -0.01 -9.42 -19.66
CA GLU A 216 1.03 -9.18 -20.66
C GLU A 216 2.19 -8.33 -20.13
N GLY A 217 1.96 -7.58 -19.06
CA GLY A 217 3.00 -6.81 -18.36
C GLY A 217 3.83 -7.64 -17.39
N ASP A 218 4.93 -7.03 -16.93
CA ASP A 218 5.81 -7.59 -15.91
C ASP A 218 5.59 -6.90 -14.55
N PRO A 219 5.86 -7.59 -13.42
CA PRO A 219 5.97 -6.91 -12.13
C PRO A 219 7.05 -5.82 -12.19
N SER A 220 6.90 -4.78 -11.36
CA SER A 220 7.90 -3.73 -11.20
C SER A 220 9.27 -4.37 -10.94
N SER A 221 10.34 -3.82 -11.53
CA SER A 221 11.66 -4.46 -11.57
C SER A 221 12.23 -4.80 -10.19
N TRP A 222 11.96 -3.97 -9.19
CA TRP A 222 12.36 -4.19 -7.80
C TRP A 222 11.61 -5.36 -7.14
N LEU A 223 10.40 -5.68 -7.60
CA LEU A 223 9.55 -6.73 -7.05
C LEU A 223 9.65 -8.05 -7.82
N ALA A 224 9.94 -7.99 -9.13
CA ALA A 224 9.87 -9.14 -10.05
C ALA A 224 10.61 -10.40 -9.56
N PRO A 225 11.80 -10.36 -8.94
CA PRO A 225 12.46 -11.57 -8.45
C PRO A 225 11.76 -12.24 -7.25
N ALA A 226 10.88 -11.53 -6.54
CA ALA A 226 10.20 -12.01 -5.34
C ALA A 226 8.78 -12.54 -5.61
N VAL A 227 8.26 -12.37 -6.83
CA VAL A 227 6.88 -12.72 -7.19
C VAL A 227 6.79 -13.45 -8.52
N THR A 228 5.62 -14.03 -8.81
CA THR A 228 5.35 -14.75 -10.06
C THR A 228 3.97 -14.41 -10.62
N THR A 229 3.78 -14.62 -11.91
CA THR A 229 2.48 -14.50 -12.59
C THR A 229 1.98 -15.86 -13.06
N ALA A 230 0.65 -16.07 -13.03
CA ALA A 230 0.04 -17.26 -13.62
C ALA A 230 -0.16 -17.14 -15.15
N PHE A 231 0.11 -15.98 -15.75
CA PHE A 231 -0.17 -15.68 -17.16
C PHE A 231 0.98 -15.95 -18.12
N SER A 232 1.89 -16.86 -17.78
CA SER A 232 3.03 -17.18 -18.65
C SER A 232 2.59 -17.61 -20.06
N ASN A 233 2.95 -16.82 -21.08
CA ASN A 233 2.56 -16.99 -22.49
C ASN A 233 1.06 -16.86 -22.77
N VAL A 234 0.30 -16.20 -21.91
CA VAL A 234 -1.11 -15.87 -22.14
C VAL A 234 -1.21 -14.42 -22.58
N THR A 235 -2.11 -14.13 -23.51
CA THR A 235 -2.39 -12.76 -23.97
C THR A 235 -3.87 -12.41 -23.78
N VAL A 236 -4.18 -11.12 -23.74
CA VAL A 236 -5.56 -10.64 -23.75
C VAL A 236 -6.08 -10.73 -25.19
N ALA A 237 -7.22 -11.40 -25.38
CA ALA A 237 -7.76 -11.75 -26.70
C ALA A 237 -9.03 -10.96 -27.08
N GLY A 238 -9.42 -9.97 -26.28
CA GLY A 238 -10.60 -9.13 -26.53
C GLY A 238 -10.84 -8.10 -25.43
N SER A 239 -11.93 -7.34 -25.57
CA SER A 239 -12.34 -6.32 -24.60
C SER A 239 -12.74 -6.94 -23.26
N VAL A 240 -12.27 -6.34 -22.18
CA VAL A 240 -12.68 -6.67 -20.81
C VAL A 240 -13.88 -5.82 -20.41
N THR A 241 -14.90 -6.45 -19.85
CA THR A 241 -16.15 -5.78 -19.44
C THR A 241 -16.52 -6.19 -18.03
N VAL A 242 -17.09 -5.26 -17.25
CA VAL A 242 -17.62 -5.54 -15.91
C VAL A 242 -19.13 -5.31 -15.94
N GLU A 243 -19.91 -6.37 -15.75
CA GLU A 243 -21.37 -6.32 -15.72
C GLU A 243 -21.86 -6.98 -14.42
N ASP A 244 -22.68 -6.26 -13.64
CA ASP A 244 -23.22 -6.73 -12.36
C ASP A 244 -22.14 -7.28 -11.40
N GLY A 245 -20.94 -6.69 -11.42
CA GLY A 245 -19.79 -7.09 -10.61
C GLY A 245 -19.01 -8.29 -11.16
N VAL A 246 -19.35 -8.82 -12.34
CA VAL A 246 -18.62 -9.90 -13.00
C VAL A 246 -17.77 -9.34 -14.14
N ALA A 247 -16.44 -9.44 -13.99
CA ALA A 247 -15.51 -9.12 -15.06
C ALA A 247 -15.39 -10.28 -16.05
N THR A 248 -15.73 -10.07 -17.32
CA THR A 248 -15.51 -11.07 -18.38
C THR A 248 -14.20 -10.75 -19.11
N VAL A 249 -13.23 -11.66 -18.99
CA VAL A 249 -11.88 -11.51 -19.54
C VAL A 249 -11.67 -12.55 -20.64
N ALA A 250 -11.41 -12.09 -21.86
CA ALA A 250 -11.07 -12.96 -22.98
C ALA A 250 -9.55 -13.16 -23.04
N LEU A 251 -9.10 -14.40 -22.94
CA LEU A 251 -7.68 -14.78 -22.98
C LEU A 251 -7.39 -15.67 -24.20
N SER A 252 -6.11 -15.82 -24.52
CA SER A 252 -5.60 -16.71 -25.56
C SER A 252 -5.78 -18.20 -25.23
N GLU A 253 -5.55 -19.09 -26.21
CA GLU A 253 -5.81 -20.54 -26.06
C GLU A 253 -4.95 -21.19 -24.97
N GLU A 254 -3.79 -20.64 -24.68
CA GLU A 254 -2.87 -21.11 -23.64
C GLU A 254 -3.51 -21.14 -22.24
N ALA A 255 -4.46 -20.23 -21.96
CA ALA A 255 -5.21 -20.23 -20.71
C ALA A 255 -6.13 -21.46 -20.59
N LEU A 256 -6.65 -21.98 -21.70
CA LEU A 256 -7.45 -23.21 -21.72
C LEU A 256 -6.58 -24.45 -21.52
N ASP A 257 -5.35 -24.46 -22.02
CA ASP A 257 -4.43 -25.60 -21.90
C ASP A 257 -3.71 -25.65 -20.55
N ALA A 258 -3.74 -24.56 -19.77
CA ALA A 258 -3.16 -24.49 -18.43
C ALA A 258 -3.75 -25.54 -17.46
N ALA A 259 -2.97 -25.91 -16.44
CA ALA A 259 -3.47 -26.79 -15.38
C ALA A 259 -4.55 -26.11 -14.52
N ASP A 260 -5.42 -26.91 -13.88
CA ASP A 260 -6.50 -26.41 -13.02
C ASP A 260 -6.02 -25.43 -11.94
N ALA A 261 -4.89 -25.73 -11.28
CA ALA A 261 -4.31 -24.85 -10.26
C ALA A 261 -3.82 -23.52 -10.85
N VAL A 262 -3.29 -23.53 -12.07
CA VAL A 262 -2.84 -22.32 -12.77
C VAL A 262 -4.05 -21.47 -13.15
N ARG A 263 -5.12 -22.08 -13.69
CA ARG A 263 -6.37 -21.36 -13.99
C ARG A 263 -7.04 -20.78 -12.75
N ALA A 264 -6.98 -21.50 -11.62
CA ALA A 264 -7.45 -20.97 -10.35
C ALA A 264 -6.66 -19.71 -9.95
N ARG A 265 -5.33 -19.76 -10.04
CA ARG A 265 -4.47 -18.61 -9.76
C ARG A 265 -4.68 -17.44 -10.71
N MET A 266 -4.84 -17.69 -12.01
CA MET A 266 -5.20 -16.66 -13.01
C MET A 266 -6.47 -15.92 -12.56
N ARG A 267 -7.53 -16.67 -12.20
CA ARG A 267 -8.77 -16.05 -11.74
C ARG A 267 -8.57 -15.21 -10.50
N SER A 268 -7.88 -15.72 -9.48
CA SER A 268 -7.67 -14.97 -8.23
C SER A 268 -6.77 -13.74 -8.40
N GLN A 269 -5.76 -13.77 -9.27
CA GLN A 269 -4.98 -12.57 -9.60
C GLN A 269 -5.83 -11.50 -10.32
N LEU A 270 -6.70 -11.91 -11.25
CA LEU A 270 -7.64 -11.01 -11.93
C LEU A 270 -8.69 -10.46 -10.95
N GLU A 271 -9.25 -11.29 -10.07
CA GLU A 271 -10.26 -10.88 -9.08
C GLU A 271 -9.70 -9.80 -8.15
N ASN A 272 -8.47 -9.95 -7.67
CA ASN A 272 -7.84 -8.95 -6.80
C ASN A 272 -7.43 -7.69 -7.57
N THR A 273 -6.88 -7.84 -8.78
CA THR A 273 -6.48 -6.70 -9.63
C THR A 273 -7.67 -5.85 -10.08
N LEU A 274 -8.82 -6.48 -10.39
CA LEU A 274 -10.00 -5.79 -10.91
C LEU A 274 -10.99 -5.37 -9.80
N ALA A 275 -10.71 -5.68 -8.53
CA ALA A 275 -11.55 -5.29 -7.40
C ALA A 275 -11.74 -3.76 -7.32
N GLY A 276 -10.67 -3.00 -7.53
CA GLY A 276 -10.67 -1.53 -7.50
C GLY A 276 -11.53 -0.86 -8.58
N VAL A 277 -11.90 -1.61 -9.63
CA VAL A 277 -12.78 -1.14 -10.72
C VAL A 277 -14.16 -1.82 -10.68
N GLY A 278 -14.53 -2.41 -9.54
CA GLY A 278 -15.88 -2.91 -9.26
C GLY A 278 -16.12 -4.39 -9.60
N ALA A 279 -15.08 -5.15 -9.95
CA ALA A 279 -15.21 -6.59 -10.12
C ALA A 279 -15.22 -7.30 -8.76
N THR A 280 -16.18 -8.20 -8.55
CA THR A 280 -16.26 -9.11 -7.39
C THR A 280 -16.05 -10.57 -7.79
N GLU A 281 -16.24 -10.87 -9.08
CA GLU A 281 -16.00 -12.18 -9.69
C GLU A 281 -15.37 -12.00 -11.07
N VAL A 282 -14.54 -12.96 -11.50
CA VAL A 282 -13.97 -12.98 -12.85
C VAL A 282 -14.40 -14.23 -13.61
N ARG A 283 -14.95 -14.02 -14.81
CA ARG A 283 -15.22 -15.05 -15.81
C ARG A 283 -14.13 -15.02 -16.87
N ILE A 284 -13.33 -16.08 -16.94
CA ILE A 284 -12.33 -16.27 -18.01
C ILE A 284 -13.00 -16.94 -19.22
N THR A 285 -12.75 -16.40 -20.42
CA THR A 285 -13.24 -16.97 -21.67
C THR A 285 -12.11 -17.17 -22.68
N VAL A 286 -12.22 -18.21 -23.52
CA VAL A 286 -11.32 -18.47 -24.65
C VAL A 286 -12.18 -18.75 -25.87
N ALA A 287 -11.96 -17.98 -26.94
CA ALA A 287 -12.79 -18.01 -28.16
C ALA A 287 -14.31 -17.94 -27.85
N GLY A 288 -14.70 -17.08 -26.90
CA GLY A 288 -16.08 -16.86 -26.47
C GLY A 288 -16.70 -17.97 -25.62
N ARG A 289 -15.93 -18.98 -25.20
CA ARG A 289 -16.40 -20.04 -24.29
C ARG A 289 -15.78 -19.87 -22.92
N GLU A 290 -16.60 -19.97 -21.89
CA GLU A 290 -16.14 -19.94 -20.51
C GLU A 290 -15.16 -21.10 -20.23
N VAL A 291 -14.05 -20.76 -19.58
CA VAL A 291 -13.05 -21.71 -19.12
C VAL A 291 -13.32 -22.03 -17.65
N SER A 292 -13.43 -23.32 -17.34
CA SER A 292 -13.59 -23.77 -15.96
C SER A 292 -12.30 -23.50 -15.17
N ALA A 293 -12.40 -22.68 -14.12
CA ALA A 293 -11.35 -22.49 -13.12
C ALA A 293 -11.89 -22.95 -11.75
N PRO A 294 -11.21 -23.86 -11.03
CA PRO A 294 -11.61 -24.21 -9.66
C PRO A 294 -11.30 -23.06 -8.70
N LEU A 295 -11.79 -23.13 -7.47
CA LEU A 295 -11.41 -22.19 -6.39
C LEU A 295 -9.92 -22.29 -6.10
N ASP A 296 -9.27 -21.15 -5.97
CA ASP A 296 -7.88 -21.05 -5.54
C ASP A 296 -7.80 -21.04 -4.00
N ASN A 297 -6.65 -21.41 -3.48
CA ASN A 297 -6.33 -21.22 -2.07
C ASN A 297 -5.53 -19.92 -1.91
N VAL A 298 -6.24 -18.82 -1.68
CA VAL A 298 -5.63 -17.51 -1.36
C VAL A 298 -5.64 -17.32 0.15
N VAL A 299 -4.47 -17.10 0.74
CA VAL A 299 -4.34 -16.84 2.17
C VAL A 299 -4.74 -15.40 2.47
N ASP A 300 -5.66 -15.22 3.41
CA ASP A 300 -5.98 -13.91 3.97
C ASP A 300 -4.88 -13.49 4.95
N VAL A 301 -4.19 -12.40 4.62
CA VAL A 301 -3.06 -11.88 5.40
C VAL A 301 -3.49 -10.82 6.43
N ARG A 302 -4.79 -10.54 6.57
CA ARG A 302 -5.29 -9.53 7.50
C ARG A 302 -5.09 -9.99 8.96
N PRO A 303 -4.50 -9.15 9.84
CA PRO A 303 -4.34 -9.47 11.26
C PRO A 303 -5.69 -9.43 12.00
N ASP A 304 -5.69 -9.80 13.29
CA ASP A 304 -6.88 -9.68 14.14
C ASP A 304 -7.18 -8.19 14.43
N ALA A 305 -8.46 -7.86 14.56
CA ALA A 305 -8.90 -6.50 14.88
C ALA A 305 -8.55 -6.06 16.31
N ARG A 306 -8.17 -6.98 17.20
CA ARG A 306 -7.72 -6.71 18.57
C ARG A 306 -6.20 -6.51 18.61
N ALA A 307 -5.74 -5.62 19.50
CA ALA A 307 -4.31 -5.47 19.75
C ALA A 307 -3.78 -6.65 20.56
N ILE A 308 -2.52 -7.02 20.37
CA ILE A 308 -1.81 -7.90 21.29
C ILE A 308 -0.91 -6.99 22.15
N ALA A 309 -1.01 -7.14 23.46
CA ALA A 309 -0.29 -6.29 24.40
C ALA A 309 0.34 -7.12 25.52
N LEU A 310 1.49 -6.67 26.00
CA LEU A 310 2.10 -7.07 27.25
C LEU A 310 1.90 -5.96 28.28
N THR A 311 1.42 -6.30 29.47
CA THR A 311 1.30 -5.40 30.64
C THR A 311 2.40 -5.72 31.66
N GLU A 312 2.31 -5.14 32.85
CA GLU A 312 3.24 -5.42 33.96
C GLU A 312 3.29 -6.92 34.32
N ASP A 313 2.15 -7.61 34.24
CA ASP A 313 1.94 -8.97 34.73
C ASP A 313 1.20 -9.92 33.76
N ASP A 314 0.74 -9.47 32.59
CA ASP A 314 -0.09 -10.25 31.66
C ASP A 314 0.31 -10.06 30.19
N PHE A 315 -0.15 -10.95 29.31
CA PHE A 315 0.06 -10.91 27.86
C PHE A 315 -1.11 -11.52 27.08
N GLY A 316 -1.61 -10.84 26.05
CA GLY A 316 -2.61 -11.41 25.15
C GLY A 316 -3.38 -10.36 24.35
N TYR A 317 -4.58 -10.71 23.89
CA TYR A 317 -5.44 -9.78 23.16
C TYR A 317 -6.04 -8.74 24.10
N LEU A 318 -5.77 -7.46 23.84
CA LEU A 318 -6.33 -6.34 24.59
C LEU A 318 -7.65 -5.88 23.97
N SER A 319 -8.71 -5.90 24.77
CA SER A 319 -10.03 -5.37 24.40
C SER A 319 -10.73 -4.79 25.62
N GLY A 320 -11.10 -3.51 25.57
CA GLY A 320 -11.83 -2.85 26.66
C GLY A 320 -11.05 -2.78 27.99
N GLY A 321 -9.72 -2.82 27.94
CA GLY A 321 -8.86 -2.86 29.13
C GLY A 321 -8.66 -4.25 29.75
N GLU A 322 -9.25 -5.30 29.18
CA GLU A 322 -9.06 -6.68 29.61
C GLU A 322 -8.15 -7.42 28.61
N ILE A 323 -7.30 -8.30 29.14
CA ILE A 323 -6.47 -9.22 28.36
C ILE A 323 -7.20 -10.55 28.20
N THR A 324 -7.38 -10.99 26.95
CA THR A 324 -7.82 -12.35 26.63
C THR A 324 -6.58 -13.20 26.32
N PRO A 325 -6.35 -14.31 27.02
CA PRO A 325 -5.20 -15.18 26.79
C PRO A 325 -5.13 -15.74 25.37
N ILE A 326 -3.90 -15.89 24.88
CA ILE A 326 -3.55 -16.63 23.67
C ILE A 326 -3.03 -17.99 24.12
N GLU A 327 -3.68 -19.07 23.64
CA GLU A 327 -3.40 -20.44 24.08
C GLU A 327 -1.91 -20.78 24.00
N GLY A 328 -1.31 -21.11 25.14
CA GLY A 328 0.09 -21.51 25.25
C GLY A 328 1.08 -20.35 25.28
N LEU A 329 0.88 -19.31 24.45
CA LEU A 329 1.77 -18.14 24.42
C LEU A 329 1.63 -17.26 25.65
N THR A 330 0.41 -17.04 26.18
CA THR A 330 0.21 -16.18 27.36
C THR A 330 0.98 -16.69 28.56
N GLU A 331 0.85 -17.98 28.91
CA GLU A 331 1.59 -18.53 30.05
C GLU A 331 3.11 -18.49 29.85
N ALA A 332 3.59 -18.74 28.62
CA ALA A 332 5.00 -18.69 28.29
C ALA A 332 5.58 -17.27 28.43
N MET A 333 4.84 -16.25 27.97
CA MET A 333 5.25 -14.85 28.07
C MET A 333 5.27 -14.37 29.51
N ILE A 334 4.24 -14.67 30.31
CA ILE A 334 4.17 -14.31 31.74
C ILE A 334 5.30 -14.95 32.53
N ALA A 335 5.66 -16.20 32.21
CA ALA A 335 6.69 -16.92 32.94
C ALA A 335 8.10 -16.30 32.83
N ARG A 336 8.36 -15.45 31.83
CA ARG A 336 9.73 -14.98 31.54
C ARG A 336 9.88 -13.51 31.15
N PHE A 337 8.92 -12.95 30.43
CA PHE A 337 9.11 -11.70 29.69
C PHE A 337 8.24 -10.54 30.18
N THR A 338 7.33 -10.76 31.12
CA THR A 338 6.67 -9.66 31.82
C THR A 338 7.62 -9.01 32.83
N PRO A 339 7.47 -7.70 33.12
CA PRO A 339 8.19 -7.04 34.22
C PRO A 339 8.10 -7.79 35.55
N ASP A 340 6.93 -8.34 35.88
CA ASP A 340 6.68 -9.07 37.14
C ASP A 340 7.08 -10.55 37.13
N SER A 341 7.63 -11.07 36.03
CA SER A 341 8.09 -12.48 35.92
C SER A 341 9.16 -12.86 36.95
N GLY A 342 9.91 -11.87 37.46
CA GLY A 342 11.02 -12.07 38.39
C GLY A 342 12.34 -12.48 37.73
N GLU A 343 12.38 -12.62 36.40
CA GLU A 343 13.60 -12.96 35.63
C GLU A 343 14.53 -11.74 35.45
N GLY A 344 14.00 -10.51 35.57
CA GLY A 344 14.79 -9.28 35.53
C GLY A 344 15.24 -8.83 34.13
N ASP A 345 14.65 -9.39 33.07
CA ASP A 345 14.92 -9.04 31.68
C ASP A 345 13.63 -9.06 30.83
N PRO A 346 12.70 -8.10 31.06
CA PRO A 346 11.40 -8.10 30.40
C PRO A 346 11.52 -7.82 28.89
N ALA A 347 10.47 -8.15 28.15
CA ALA A 347 10.34 -7.81 26.75
C ALA A 347 10.28 -6.28 26.55
N THR A 348 10.92 -5.81 25.48
CA THR A 348 10.82 -4.44 24.97
C THR A 348 10.16 -4.38 23.60
N ALA A 349 10.28 -5.44 22.79
CA ALA A 349 9.57 -5.59 21.52
C ALA A 349 9.11 -7.04 21.32
N ILE A 350 7.93 -7.21 20.72
CA ILE A 350 7.31 -8.52 20.49
C ILE A 350 6.67 -8.53 19.10
N THR A 351 6.92 -9.58 18.32
CA THR A 351 6.17 -9.88 17.10
C THR A 351 5.62 -11.31 17.16
N VAL A 352 4.38 -11.52 16.72
CA VAL A 352 3.63 -12.76 16.87
C VAL A 352 3.28 -13.35 15.50
N SER A 353 3.45 -14.67 15.34
CA SER A 353 3.14 -15.39 14.10
C SER A 353 1.64 -15.35 13.80
N ALA A 354 1.29 -15.45 12.52
CA ALA A 354 -0.12 -15.40 12.11
C ALA A 354 -0.96 -16.52 12.75
N ASP A 355 -0.40 -17.71 12.89
CA ASP A 355 -1.04 -18.87 13.51
C ASP A 355 -0.98 -18.86 15.06
N LEU A 356 -0.40 -17.82 15.66
CA LEU A 356 -0.20 -17.66 17.10
C LEU A 356 0.61 -18.79 17.77
N SER A 357 1.36 -19.57 17.00
CA SER A 357 2.16 -20.67 17.53
C SER A 357 3.50 -20.22 18.10
N GLN A 358 3.97 -19.02 17.75
CA GLN A 358 5.23 -18.47 18.22
C GLN A 358 5.28 -16.94 18.25
N ALA A 359 6.20 -16.41 19.05
CA ALA A 359 6.56 -15.01 19.09
C ALA A 359 8.08 -14.82 19.07
N ILE A 360 8.54 -13.72 18.48
CA ILE A 360 9.92 -13.26 18.59
C ILE A 360 9.94 -12.10 19.58
N VAL A 361 10.84 -12.17 20.55
CA VAL A 361 10.94 -11.25 21.67
C VAL A 361 12.33 -10.65 21.69
N GLN A 362 12.40 -9.33 21.73
CA GLN A 362 13.60 -8.61 22.15
C GLN A 362 13.44 -8.21 23.62
N THR A 363 14.47 -8.44 24.42
CA THR A 363 14.46 -8.11 25.86
C THR A 363 15.20 -6.81 26.17
N ALA A 364 15.05 -6.31 27.40
CA ALA A 364 15.74 -5.11 27.88
C ALA A 364 17.28 -5.21 27.86
N SER A 365 17.82 -6.43 27.89
CA SER A 365 19.24 -6.71 27.68
C SER A 365 19.63 -6.90 26.20
N GLU A 366 18.72 -6.53 25.29
CA GLU A 366 18.86 -6.56 23.83
C GLU A 366 19.01 -7.97 23.22
N GLN A 367 18.69 -9.03 23.99
CA GLN A 367 18.73 -10.40 23.51
C GLN A 367 17.49 -10.72 22.67
N LEU A 368 17.65 -11.61 21.69
CA LEU A 368 16.57 -12.09 20.84
C LEU A 368 16.19 -13.53 21.20
N TRP A 369 14.89 -13.75 21.41
CA TRP A 369 14.31 -15.03 21.76
C TRP A 369 13.17 -15.41 20.83
N ARG A 370 13.07 -16.70 20.51
CA ARG A 370 11.85 -17.31 20.01
C ARG A 370 11.12 -18.00 21.16
N VAL A 371 9.84 -17.70 21.28
CA VAL A 371 8.92 -18.28 22.26
C VAL A 371 7.88 -19.07 21.50
N ARG A 372 7.71 -20.36 21.82
CA ARG A 372 6.68 -21.20 21.20
C ARG A 372 5.52 -21.43 22.17
N ALA A 373 4.32 -21.60 21.63
CA ALA A 373 3.10 -21.86 22.40
C ALA A 373 3.15 -23.17 23.22
N ASP A 374 4.09 -24.07 22.90
CA ASP A 374 4.35 -25.28 23.69
C ASP A 374 5.19 -25.03 24.97
N GLY A 375 5.57 -23.76 25.23
CA GLY A 375 6.38 -23.35 26.37
C GLY A 375 7.89 -23.40 26.12
N THR A 376 8.34 -23.67 24.89
CA THR A 376 9.76 -23.68 24.54
C THR A 376 10.31 -22.25 24.35
N PHE A 377 11.47 -21.99 24.96
CA PHE A 377 12.26 -20.78 24.77
C PHE A 377 13.57 -21.11 24.04
N GLU A 378 13.83 -20.42 22.93
CA GLU A 378 15.06 -20.58 22.14
C GLU A 378 15.74 -19.21 21.98
N ALA A 379 16.99 -19.10 22.41
CA ALA A 379 17.75 -17.88 22.18
C ALA A 379 18.23 -17.84 20.72
N LEU A 380 17.81 -16.81 19.98
CA LEU A 380 18.25 -16.56 18.61
C LEU A 380 19.58 -15.81 18.58
N SER A 381 19.75 -14.87 19.52
CA SER A 381 20.99 -14.12 19.70
C SER A 381 21.11 -13.63 21.15
N TYR A 382 22.33 -13.72 21.69
CA TYR A 382 22.73 -13.09 22.94
C TYR A 382 23.48 -11.76 22.72
N GLU A 383 23.70 -11.37 21.47
CA GLU A 383 24.33 -10.11 21.10
C GLU A 383 23.30 -8.98 21.17
N GLY A 384 23.72 -7.78 21.57
CA GLY A 384 22.90 -6.57 21.54
C GLY A 384 23.07 -5.76 20.25
N GLY A 385 22.52 -4.54 20.21
CA GLY A 385 22.59 -3.64 19.04
C GLY A 385 21.67 -4.02 17.87
N TRP A 386 20.67 -4.86 18.12
CA TRP A 386 19.59 -5.15 17.17
C TRP A 386 18.52 -4.06 17.24
N VAL A 387 18.01 -3.67 16.09
CA VAL A 387 16.73 -2.96 16.01
C VAL A 387 15.58 -3.89 16.38
N GLU A 388 14.37 -3.35 16.56
CA GLU A 388 13.18 -4.16 16.86
C GLU A 388 13.01 -5.31 15.85
N PRO A 389 12.77 -6.55 16.31
CA PRO A 389 12.71 -7.70 15.44
C PRO A 389 11.38 -7.76 14.67
N SER A 390 11.44 -8.37 13.49
CA SER A 390 10.28 -8.74 12.69
C SER A 390 10.17 -10.26 12.58
N LEU A 391 9.03 -10.73 12.09
CA LEU A 391 8.73 -12.14 11.88
C LEU A 391 8.06 -12.24 10.52
N ASP A 392 8.38 -13.23 9.72
CA ASP A 392 7.70 -13.40 8.44
C ASP A 392 6.56 -14.43 8.52
N PRO A 393 5.68 -14.46 7.52
CA PRO A 393 4.55 -15.40 7.47
C PRO A 393 4.95 -16.87 7.31
N PHE A 394 6.24 -17.17 7.16
CA PHE A 394 6.80 -18.51 7.05
C PHE A 394 7.49 -18.94 8.36
N GLY A 395 7.44 -18.10 9.41
CA GLY A 395 7.97 -18.39 10.73
C GLY A 395 9.44 -18.04 10.92
N TYR A 396 10.07 -17.34 9.98
CA TYR A 396 11.45 -16.88 10.15
C TYR A 396 11.47 -15.60 10.97
N ALA A 397 12.33 -15.56 12.00
CA ALA A 397 12.63 -14.32 12.71
C ALA A 397 13.58 -13.46 11.87
N TRP A 398 13.38 -12.15 11.90
CA TRP A 398 14.20 -11.17 11.21
C TRP A 398 14.67 -10.11 12.21
N ALA A 399 15.93 -9.72 12.14
CA ALA A 399 16.45 -8.58 12.88
C ALA A 399 17.60 -7.95 12.10
N ALA A 400 17.83 -6.66 12.30
CA ALA A 400 18.97 -5.96 11.73
C ALA A 400 19.85 -5.40 12.83
N GLN A 401 21.17 -5.48 12.68
CA GLN A 401 22.09 -4.69 13.48
C GLN A 401 22.06 -3.25 12.98
N ALA A 402 22.19 -2.28 13.88
CA ALA A 402 22.19 -0.87 13.51
C ALA A 402 23.32 -0.53 12.52
N SER A 403 24.46 -1.23 12.55
CA SER A 403 25.54 -1.05 11.58
C SER A 403 26.30 -2.36 11.36
N GLY A 404 27.02 -2.47 10.24
CA GLY A 404 27.86 -3.61 9.92
C GLY A 404 27.67 -4.12 8.49
N THR A 405 28.54 -5.03 8.06
CA THR A 405 28.40 -5.70 6.76
C THR A 405 27.28 -6.75 6.86
N ALA A 406 26.32 -6.72 5.93
CA ALA A 406 25.16 -7.64 5.96
C ALA A 406 24.39 -7.57 7.29
N PRO A 407 23.85 -6.39 7.65
CA PRO A 407 23.28 -6.14 8.96
C PRO A 407 21.99 -6.93 9.23
N VAL A 408 21.28 -7.36 8.17
CA VAL A 408 20.03 -8.13 8.29
C VAL A 408 20.33 -9.61 8.45
N ARG A 409 19.74 -10.21 9.49
CA ARG A 409 19.85 -11.65 9.80
C ARG A 409 18.47 -12.28 9.92
N VAL A 410 18.39 -13.52 9.46
CA VAL A 410 17.17 -14.34 9.52
C VAL A 410 17.41 -15.66 10.24
N TRP A 411 16.43 -16.10 11.02
CA TRP A 411 16.48 -17.38 11.74
C TRP A 411 15.25 -18.23 11.39
N GLY A 412 15.47 -19.38 10.76
CA GLY A 412 14.51 -20.49 10.71
C GLY A 412 14.63 -21.31 11.98
N ASP A 413 14.76 -22.63 11.87
CA ASP A 413 15.25 -23.46 12.98
C ASP A 413 16.78 -23.56 12.93
N GLY A 414 17.47 -23.20 14.02
CA GLY A 414 18.93 -23.26 14.13
C GLY A 414 19.65 -21.92 13.96
N GLU A 415 20.89 -21.97 13.46
CA GLU A 415 21.75 -20.78 13.38
C GLU A 415 21.22 -19.73 12.40
N GLY A 416 21.28 -18.46 12.81
CA GLY A 416 20.86 -17.35 11.97
C GLY A 416 21.79 -17.11 10.79
N ARG A 417 21.20 -16.80 9.64
CA ARG A 417 21.90 -16.53 8.37
C ARG A 417 21.83 -15.04 8.05
N ALA A 418 22.96 -14.46 7.69
CA ALA A 418 23.01 -13.08 7.19
C ALA A 418 22.49 -13.02 5.74
N LEU A 419 21.68 -12.01 5.43
CA LEU A 419 21.33 -11.66 4.06
C LEU A 419 22.36 -10.69 3.49
N ALA A 420 22.57 -10.72 2.18
CA ALA A 420 23.45 -9.76 1.53
C ALA A 420 23.02 -8.31 1.86
N GLU A 421 23.98 -7.40 1.81
CA GLU A 421 23.74 -5.98 2.06
C GLU A 421 22.71 -5.43 1.08
N VAL A 422 21.67 -4.79 1.63
CA VAL A 422 20.49 -4.33 0.90
C VAL A 422 20.71 -2.95 0.31
N SER A 423 21.45 -2.11 1.04
CA SER A 423 21.81 -0.75 0.66
C SER A 423 22.94 -0.26 1.57
N ASP A 424 23.59 0.84 1.18
CA ASP A 424 24.70 1.46 1.90
C ASP A 424 24.21 2.29 3.11
N PHE A 425 23.43 1.69 4.01
CA PHE A 425 23.00 2.34 5.25
C PHE A 425 24.20 2.58 6.16
N SER A 426 24.37 3.80 6.65
CA SER A 426 25.31 4.08 7.75
C SER A 426 24.74 3.63 9.10
N GLU A 427 23.41 3.68 9.23
CA GLU A 427 22.66 3.20 10.38
C GLU A 427 21.29 2.65 9.95
N ILE A 428 20.92 1.45 10.39
CA ILE A 428 19.56 0.90 10.28
C ILE A 428 18.83 1.18 11.59
N VAL A 429 17.62 1.72 11.48
CA VAL A 429 16.75 2.03 12.63
C VAL A 429 15.58 1.07 12.74
N ALA A 430 15.07 0.54 11.62
CA ALA A 430 13.93 -0.37 11.65
C ALA A 430 13.93 -1.35 10.48
N VAL A 431 13.37 -2.55 10.70
CA VAL A 431 13.11 -3.56 9.68
C VAL A 431 11.74 -4.19 9.91
N GLU A 432 10.90 -4.24 8.89
CA GLU A 432 9.61 -4.92 8.97
C GLU A 432 9.25 -5.68 7.70
N VAL A 433 9.05 -6.99 7.83
CA VAL A 433 8.61 -7.85 6.73
C VAL A 433 7.11 -7.68 6.51
N SER A 434 6.69 -7.63 5.25
CA SER A 434 5.27 -7.53 4.88
C SER A 434 4.49 -8.78 5.28
N ARG A 435 3.17 -8.63 5.44
CA ARG A 435 2.28 -9.75 5.78
C ARG A 435 2.13 -10.80 4.67
N ASP A 436 2.42 -10.41 3.42
CA ASP A 436 2.56 -11.36 2.31
C ASP A 436 3.89 -12.11 2.31
N GLY A 437 4.91 -11.60 3.03
CA GLY A 437 6.22 -12.22 3.19
C GLY A 437 7.14 -12.09 1.97
N ALA A 438 6.72 -11.35 0.94
CA ALA A 438 7.48 -11.12 -0.29
C ALA A 438 8.19 -9.76 -0.31
N ARG A 439 7.98 -8.90 0.70
CA ARG A 439 8.61 -7.58 0.78
C ARG A 439 9.13 -7.31 2.18
N VAL A 440 10.13 -6.44 2.28
CA VAL A 440 10.67 -5.94 3.54
C VAL A 440 10.86 -4.43 3.46
N ALA A 441 10.37 -3.71 4.47
CA ALA A 441 10.63 -2.29 4.66
C ALA A 441 11.83 -2.12 5.57
N ILE A 442 12.75 -1.23 5.21
CA ILE A 442 13.95 -0.93 5.98
C ILE A 442 14.08 0.59 6.07
N ALA A 443 14.16 1.12 7.29
CA ALA A 443 14.43 2.53 7.53
C ALA A 443 15.82 2.70 8.16
N GLY A 444 16.49 3.77 7.77
CA GLY A 444 17.83 4.07 8.25
C GLY A 444 18.37 5.38 7.71
N ILE A 445 19.66 5.59 7.92
CA ILE A 445 20.40 6.75 7.42
C ILE A 445 21.24 6.37 6.20
N GLN A 446 21.06 7.12 5.11
CA GLN A 446 21.88 7.03 3.89
C GLN A 446 22.24 8.45 3.43
N ASP A 447 23.52 8.70 3.15
CA ASP A 447 24.04 10.01 2.76
C ASP A 447 23.58 11.16 3.69
N ASP A 448 23.66 10.93 5.01
CA ASP A 448 23.21 11.85 6.06
C ASP A 448 21.70 12.22 6.03
N ARG A 449 20.88 11.43 5.35
CA ARG A 449 19.41 11.59 5.30
C ARG A 449 18.71 10.34 5.84
N SER A 450 17.57 10.53 6.49
CA SER A 450 16.69 9.41 6.82
C SER A 450 15.99 8.94 5.57
N VAL A 451 16.07 7.65 5.26
CA VAL A 451 15.40 7.04 4.11
C VAL A 451 14.59 5.84 4.54
N LEU A 452 13.47 5.63 3.85
CA LEU A 452 12.63 4.44 3.94
C LEU A 452 12.73 3.71 2.59
N LEU A 453 13.27 2.51 2.64
CA LEU A 453 13.45 1.64 1.49
C LEU A 453 12.50 0.44 1.57
N VAL A 454 12.13 -0.09 0.41
CA VAL A 454 11.44 -1.39 0.31
C VAL A 454 12.15 -2.28 -0.70
N ALA A 455 12.41 -3.52 -0.31
CA ALA A 455 12.97 -4.56 -1.17
C ALA A 455 12.01 -5.76 -1.26
N GLY A 456 12.10 -6.50 -2.36
CA GLY A 456 11.53 -7.83 -2.50
C GLY A 456 12.34 -8.86 -1.72
N VAL A 457 11.67 -9.90 -1.21
CA VAL A 457 12.28 -11.01 -0.48
C VAL A 457 12.40 -12.22 -1.40
N GLU A 458 13.63 -12.54 -1.82
CA GLU A 458 13.91 -13.74 -2.59
C GLU A 458 13.90 -14.95 -1.67
N ARG A 459 13.17 -16.00 -2.05
CA ARG A 459 13.03 -17.24 -1.27
C ARG A 459 13.41 -18.46 -2.09
N ASP A 460 13.89 -19.50 -1.42
CA ASP A 460 14.06 -20.82 -2.02
C ASP A 460 12.73 -21.60 -2.09
N GLU A 461 12.79 -22.83 -2.61
CA GLU A 461 11.63 -23.71 -2.77
C GLU A 461 10.94 -24.08 -1.45
N ASP A 462 11.68 -24.05 -0.32
CA ASP A 462 11.16 -24.33 1.02
C ASP A 462 10.57 -23.07 1.68
N GLY A 463 10.63 -21.92 1.00
CA GLY A 463 10.16 -20.63 1.51
C GLY A 463 11.16 -19.97 2.44
N ALA A 464 12.40 -20.47 2.55
CA ALA A 464 13.42 -19.78 3.32
C ALA A 464 13.83 -18.51 2.57
N PRO A 465 13.95 -17.35 3.25
CA PRO A 465 14.60 -16.19 2.65
C PRO A 465 15.99 -16.62 2.17
N VAL A 466 16.47 -16.10 1.05
CA VAL A 466 17.84 -16.34 0.55
C VAL A 466 18.55 -15.04 0.16
N GLY A 467 17.79 -14.03 -0.26
CA GLY A 467 18.29 -12.73 -0.69
C GLY A 467 17.23 -11.64 -0.59
N LEU A 468 17.65 -10.42 -0.90
CA LEU A 468 16.79 -9.27 -1.05
C LEU A 468 17.09 -8.65 -2.43
N THR A 469 16.06 -8.19 -3.10
CA THR A 469 16.20 -7.51 -4.40
C THR A 469 16.80 -6.11 -4.22
N GLU A 470 17.14 -5.46 -5.35
CA GLU A 470 17.50 -4.05 -5.32
C GLU A 470 16.33 -3.22 -4.75
N PRO A 471 16.55 -2.49 -3.64
CA PRO A 471 15.48 -1.74 -3.01
C PRO A 471 15.07 -0.52 -3.82
N ILE A 472 13.84 -0.06 -3.60
CA ILE A 472 13.38 1.26 -4.01
C ILE A 472 13.31 2.21 -2.81
N GLU A 473 13.76 3.45 -3.00
CA GLU A 473 13.51 4.54 -2.06
C GLU A 473 12.05 4.96 -2.19
N ILE A 474 11.26 4.71 -1.15
CA ILE A 474 9.86 5.13 -1.11
C ILE A 474 9.69 6.43 -0.33
N GLY A 475 10.65 6.81 0.52
CA GLY A 475 10.61 8.11 1.20
C GLY A 475 11.98 8.56 1.70
N ALA A 476 12.20 9.87 1.67
CA ALA A 476 13.36 10.53 2.28
C ALA A 476 12.89 11.68 3.18
N TYR A 477 13.51 11.80 4.35
CA TYR A 477 13.11 12.71 5.39
C TYR A 477 14.31 13.46 5.98
N THR A 478 14.06 14.70 6.40
CA THR A 478 15.04 15.54 7.08
C THR A 478 15.22 15.17 8.55
N GLU A 479 14.16 14.65 9.17
CA GLU A 479 14.12 14.20 10.55
C GLU A 479 14.37 12.70 10.67
N PRO A 480 14.90 12.21 11.80
CA PRO A 480 15.06 10.78 12.05
C PRO A 480 13.71 10.05 12.04
N ILE A 481 13.71 8.86 11.46
CA ILE A 481 12.62 7.88 11.60
C ILE A 481 12.90 7.10 12.89
N ASP A 482 11.87 6.88 13.71
CA ASP A 482 11.95 6.08 14.94
C ASP A 482 11.44 4.64 14.75
N GLY A 483 10.56 4.42 13.79
CA GLY A 483 9.95 3.13 13.54
C GLY A 483 9.24 3.08 12.20
N VAL A 484 9.00 1.85 11.73
CA VAL A 484 8.26 1.56 10.51
C VAL A 484 7.18 0.55 10.81
N ALA A 485 6.05 0.61 10.10
CA ALA A 485 5.11 -0.50 10.10
C ALA A 485 4.21 -0.55 8.85
N TRP A 486 3.81 -1.76 8.45
CA TRP A 486 2.91 -1.99 7.31
C TRP A 486 1.47 -1.65 7.68
N VAL A 487 0.94 -0.56 7.10
CA VAL A 487 -0.44 -0.09 7.29
C VAL A 487 -1.40 -1.02 6.59
N THR A 488 -1.18 -1.17 5.28
CA THR A 488 -1.93 -2.04 4.39
C THR A 488 -0.96 -2.98 3.67
N ASP A 489 -1.45 -3.70 2.67
CA ASP A 489 -0.61 -4.40 1.73
C ASP A 489 0.13 -3.47 0.76
N ALA A 490 -0.22 -2.19 0.63
CA ALA A 490 0.45 -1.26 -0.29
C ALA A 490 1.10 -0.05 0.40
N VAL A 491 0.88 0.13 1.69
CA VAL A 491 1.29 1.33 2.43
C VAL A 491 2.18 0.96 3.61
N VAL A 492 3.35 1.60 3.68
CA VAL A 492 4.28 1.54 4.81
C VAL A 492 4.24 2.90 5.51
N ALA A 493 4.18 2.90 6.83
CA ALA A 493 4.28 4.12 7.61
C ALA A 493 5.63 4.25 8.30
N ALA A 494 6.15 5.48 8.36
CA ALA A 494 7.28 5.85 9.19
C ALA A 494 6.82 6.79 10.32
N THR A 495 7.28 6.55 11.56
CA THR A 495 7.09 7.44 12.70
C THR A 495 8.27 8.41 12.82
N ILE A 496 7.98 9.70 12.95
CA ILE A 496 8.96 10.78 13.00
C ILE A 496 8.65 11.65 14.23
N PRO A 497 9.54 11.71 15.25
CA PRO A 497 9.34 12.55 16.41
C PRO A 497 9.27 14.04 16.08
N SER A 498 8.39 14.79 16.76
CA SER A 498 8.25 16.23 16.58
C SER A 498 7.71 16.93 17.84
N ASP A 499 8.60 17.51 18.65
CA ASP A 499 8.28 18.38 19.81
C ASP A 499 7.04 17.96 20.64
N GLY A 500 7.10 16.77 21.26
CA GLY A 500 6.02 16.23 22.09
C GLY A 500 4.83 15.63 21.31
N ARG A 501 4.99 15.48 20.00
CA ARG A 501 4.06 14.84 19.05
C ARG A 501 4.85 13.87 18.16
N THR A 502 4.14 13.08 17.38
CA THR A 502 4.72 12.21 16.36
C THR A 502 4.04 12.47 15.02
N ILE A 503 4.84 12.69 13.98
CA ILE A 503 4.39 12.72 12.59
C ILE A 503 4.43 11.28 12.10
N ILE A 504 3.33 10.81 11.51
CA ILE A 504 3.24 9.53 10.84
C ILE A 504 3.17 9.82 9.35
N ARG A 505 4.16 9.34 8.60
CA ARG A 505 4.22 9.43 7.14
C ARG A 505 3.74 8.12 6.56
N GLU A 506 2.54 8.09 6.01
CA GLU A 506 2.00 6.92 5.30
C GLU A 506 2.43 7.02 3.83
N GLN A 507 3.26 6.09 3.38
CA GLN A 507 3.88 6.08 2.08
C GLN A 507 3.36 4.88 1.27
N ILE A 508 2.75 5.16 0.11
CA ILE A 508 2.40 4.11 -0.85
C ILE A 508 3.72 3.58 -1.43
N VAL A 509 3.90 2.26 -1.43
CA VAL A 509 5.04 1.60 -2.08
C VAL A 509 4.89 1.78 -3.58
N GLY A 510 5.77 2.58 -4.18
CA GLY A 510 5.60 3.02 -5.58
C GLY A 510 4.50 4.09 -5.72
N GLY A 511 4.49 5.10 -4.85
CA GLY A 511 3.52 6.19 -4.95
C GLY A 511 3.82 7.41 -4.09
N THR A 512 2.77 8.18 -3.83
CA THR A 512 2.81 9.39 -2.99
C THR A 512 2.69 9.06 -1.51
N SER A 513 2.87 10.07 -0.66
CA SER A 513 2.66 9.96 0.79
C SER A 513 1.64 10.94 1.31
N THR A 514 1.06 10.57 2.45
CA THR A 514 0.26 11.46 3.27
C THR A 514 0.86 11.63 4.66
N SER A 515 0.45 12.70 5.33
CA SER A 515 0.91 13.06 6.67
C SER A 515 -0.22 13.01 7.66
N ILE A 516 0.02 12.34 8.79
CA ILE A 516 -0.86 12.38 9.95
C ILE A 516 -0.05 12.85 11.16
N THR A 517 -0.67 13.62 12.04
CA THR A 517 -0.04 14.05 13.29
C THR A 517 -0.75 13.38 14.46
N ALA A 518 -0.01 12.54 15.19
CA ALA A 518 -0.43 12.07 16.49
C ALA A 518 -0.05 13.12 17.55
N PRO A 519 -0.99 13.62 18.38
CA PRO A 519 -0.70 14.63 19.40
C PRO A 519 0.01 14.05 20.64
N TYR A 520 0.79 12.98 20.47
CA TYR A 520 1.43 12.20 21.52
C TYR A 520 2.85 11.82 21.11
N VAL A 521 3.70 11.51 22.09
CA VAL A 521 4.98 10.84 21.85
C VAL A 521 4.71 9.34 21.72
N VAL A 522 4.85 8.82 20.51
CA VAL A 522 4.64 7.41 20.17
C VAL A 522 5.95 6.64 20.37
N THR A 523 5.88 5.50 21.06
CA THR A 523 7.02 4.59 21.28
C THR A 523 6.91 3.30 20.47
N ALA A 524 5.72 2.93 20.03
CA ALA A 524 5.51 1.81 19.11
C ALA A 524 4.28 2.06 18.25
N MET A 525 4.31 1.57 17.02
CA MET A 525 3.19 1.63 16.09
C MET A 525 2.98 0.25 15.50
N THR A 526 1.72 -0.19 15.48
CA THR A 526 1.32 -1.40 14.78
C THR A 526 -0.01 -1.18 14.10
N TYR A 527 -0.45 -2.19 13.36
CA TYR A 527 -1.64 -2.12 12.55
C TYR A 527 -2.53 -3.32 12.82
N GLY A 528 -3.83 -3.06 12.89
CA GLY A 528 -4.84 -4.10 12.96
C GLY A 528 -5.34 -4.49 11.57
N ASN A 529 -6.48 -5.17 11.53
CA ASN A 529 -7.17 -5.46 10.28
C ASN A 529 -7.60 -4.13 9.60
N PRO A 530 -7.95 -4.10 8.29
CA PRO A 530 -8.34 -2.87 7.60
C PRO A 530 -9.56 -2.14 8.22
N GLN A 531 -10.32 -2.80 9.09
CA GLN A 531 -11.43 -2.19 9.86
C GLN A 531 -10.93 -1.51 11.15
N SER A 532 -9.75 -1.89 11.65
CA SER A 532 -9.04 -1.34 12.81
C SER A 532 -7.74 -0.68 12.36
N ARG A 533 -7.79 0.65 12.29
CA ARG A 533 -6.74 1.57 11.83
C ARG A 533 -5.45 1.49 12.66
N GLU A 534 -4.51 2.39 12.37
CA GLU A 534 -3.24 2.58 13.10
C GLU A 534 -3.44 2.43 14.62
N ARG A 535 -2.54 1.68 15.26
CA ARG A 535 -2.45 1.60 16.71
C ARG A 535 -1.13 2.19 17.16
N ILE A 536 -1.17 3.07 18.14
CA ILE A 536 0.03 3.70 18.70
C ILE A 536 0.08 3.47 20.20
N LEU A 537 1.25 3.07 20.69
CA LEU A 537 1.60 3.06 22.09
C LEU A 537 2.31 4.36 22.44
N THR A 538 1.88 5.03 23.49
CA THR A 538 2.51 6.25 23.98
C THR A 538 3.45 5.98 25.15
N SER A 539 4.39 6.89 25.39
CA SER A 539 5.40 6.75 26.45
C SER A 539 4.85 6.62 27.88
N ASP A 540 3.56 6.91 28.10
CA ASP A 540 2.86 6.75 29.38
C ASP A 540 2.08 5.42 29.50
N GLY A 541 2.25 4.52 28.52
CA GLY A 541 1.60 3.20 28.48
C GLY A 541 0.14 3.23 28.03
N SER A 542 -0.32 4.32 27.41
CA SER A 542 -1.66 4.40 26.81
C SER A 542 -1.64 3.87 25.38
N LEU A 543 -2.64 3.04 25.04
CA LEU A 543 -2.85 2.56 23.67
C LEU A 543 -3.94 3.41 23.01
N TYR A 544 -3.65 3.94 21.82
CA TYR A 544 -4.64 4.62 20.99
C TYR A 544 -4.84 3.89 19.67
N VAL A 545 -6.07 3.93 19.18
CA VAL A 545 -6.45 3.45 17.85
C VAL A 545 -6.96 4.64 17.05
N ARG A 546 -6.51 4.78 15.81
CA ARG A 546 -7.01 5.83 14.92
C ARG A 546 -8.49 5.58 14.63
N ALA A 547 -9.26 6.66 14.62
CA ALA A 547 -10.64 6.74 14.18
C ALA A 547 -10.73 7.72 13.01
N THR A 548 -11.91 7.87 12.39
CA THR A 548 -12.11 8.71 11.20
C THR A 548 -11.54 10.12 11.32
N THR A 549 -11.66 10.74 12.50
CA THR A 549 -11.29 12.15 12.70
C THR A 549 -10.31 12.36 13.85
N GLY A 550 -9.68 11.31 14.39
CA GLY A 550 -8.79 11.45 15.54
C GLY A 550 -8.31 10.13 16.14
N TRP A 551 -7.83 10.18 17.38
CA TRP A 551 -7.28 9.04 18.11
C TRP A 551 -8.18 8.71 19.31
N GLY A 552 -8.64 7.47 19.42
CA GLY A 552 -9.43 6.98 20.53
C GLY A 552 -8.58 6.09 21.44
N GLN A 553 -8.60 6.34 22.75
CA GLN A 553 -7.89 5.50 23.71
C GLN A 553 -8.58 4.12 23.77
N ALA A 554 -7.81 3.06 23.56
CA ALA A 554 -8.26 1.66 23.55
C ALA A 554 -7.74 0.86 24.75
N GLY A 555 -6.73 1.36 25.44
CA GLY A 555 -6.16 0.71 26.63
C GLY A 555 -5.17 1.59 27.40
N GLN A 556 -4.73 1.09 28.54
CA GLN A 556 -3.74 1.71 29.41
C GLN A 556 -2.94 0.61 30.14
N GLY A 557 -1.74 0.92 30.62
CA GLY A 557 -0.88 -0.02 31.32
C GLY A 557 -0.17 -0.99 30.37
N VAL A 558 -0.12 -0.65 29.09
CA VAL A 558 0.59 -1.41 28.07
C VAL A 558 2.07 -1.08 28.17
N VAL A 559 2.89 -2.11 28.33
CA VAL A 559 4.36 -2.02 28.36
C VAL A 559 4.92 -2.26 26.97
N VAL A 560 4.42 -3.28 26.27
CA VAL A 560 4.78 -3.57 24.87
C VAL A 560 3.50 -3.76 24.06
N LEU A 561 3.42 -3.06 22.93
CA LEU A 561 2.43 -3.29 21.89
C LEU A 561 3.04 -4.24 20.87
N ALA A 562 2.52 -5.47 20.78
CA ALA A 562 3.10 -6.48 19.90
C ALA A 562 2.61 -6.32 18.45
N THR A 563 3.50 -6.57 17.49
CA THR A 563 3.15 -6.63 16.07
C THR A 563 2.59 -8.01 15.71
N GLN A 564 1.54 -8.05 14.90
CA GLN A 564 0.90 -9.28 14.46
C GLN A 564 1.07 -9.47 12.95
N MET A 565 1.59 -10.62 12.54
CA MET A 565 1.82 -10.92 11.11
C MET A 565 0.57 -11.26 10.31
N GLY A 566 -0.51 -11.68 10.99
CA GLY A 566 -1.78 -12.03 10.37
C GLY A 566 -2.73 -12.67 11.38
N ALA A 567 -3.97 -12.93 10.98
CA ALA A 567 -4.90 -13.72 11.76
C ALA A 567 -4.65 -15.22 11.49
N PRO A 568 -4.91 -16.10 12.47
CA PRO A 568 -4.84 -17.54 12.22
C PRO A 568 -5.85 -17.90 11.12
N PRO A 569 -5.50 -18.81 10.19
CA PRO A 569 -6.42 -19.22 9.13
C PRO A 569 -7.73 -19.72 9.74
N ALA A 570 -8.85 -19.38 9.11
CA ALA A 570 -10.16 -19.88 9.55
C ALA A 570 -10.16 -21.41 9.46
N LEU A 571 -10.51 -22.07 10.58
CA LEU A 571 -10.57 -23.53 10.71
C LEU A 571 -11.60 -24.19 9.79
#